data_AF-A0A1H6MZ03-F1
#
_entry.id   AF-A0A1H6MZ03-F1
#
_cell.length_a   1.000
_cell.length_b   1.000
_cell.length_c   1.000
_cell.angle_alpha   90.00
_cell.angle_beta   90.00
_cell.angle_gamma   90.00
#
_symmetry.space_group_name_H-M   'P 1'
#
loop_
_entity.id
_entity.type
_entity.pdbx_description
1 polymer ?
#
loop_
_entity_poly.entity_id
_entity_poly.type
_entity_poly.pdbx_seq_one_letter_code
_entity_poly.pdbx_strand_id
1 'polypeptide(L)'
;MKIIFLVAILSLVNACSTLVTTYNPSQIAHSKLAKIESHNIPGEGPVFASILSVSDMKKNIIVGDKKLTGGLKPIMKDIYLEPGKYIVVFRCGTDSVRAISEQALQAKSGKTYRLECIITETKSGIFSGDIPKRVRLKISEI
;
A
#
# COMPACT_ATOMS: atom_id res chain seq x y z
N MET A 1 -33.29 49.60 -8.05
CA MET A 1 -32.43 48.47 -8.46
C MET A 1 -31.81 47.84 -7.22
N LYS A 2 -32.44 46.81 -6.64
CA LYS A 2 -31.99 46.17 -5.38
C LYS A 2 -32.31 44.66 -5.35
N ILE A 3 -31.96 43.87 -6.36
CA ILE A 3 -32.11 42.39 -6.30
C ILE A 3 -31.05 41.69 -7.17
N ILE A 4 -29.75 42.01 -6.98
CA ILE A 4 -28.67 41.27 -7.65
C ILE A 4 -27.62 40.75 -6.66
N PHE A 5 -27.67 41.17 -5.40
CA PHE A 5 -26.62 40.84 -4.43
C PHE A 5 -26.80 39.48 -3.72
N LEU A 6 -27.93 38.79 -3.91
CA LEU A 6 -28.24 37.57 -3.14
C LEU A 6 -27.80 36.25 -3.80
N VAL A 7 -27.37 36.27 -5.07
CA VAL A 7 -27.05 35.03 -5.82
C VAL A 7 -25.56 34.65 -5.72
N ALA A 8 -24.69 35.56 -5.27
CA ALA A 8 -23.25 35.30 -5.21
C ALA A 8 -22.79 34.53 -3.95
N ILE A 9 -23.67 34.31 -2.96
CA ILE A 9 -23.29 33.63 -1.70
C ILE A 9 -23.58 32.12 -1.76
N LEU A 10 -24.43 31.66 -2.68
CA LEU A 10 -24.76 30.23 -2.85
C LEU A 10 -23.75 29.43 -3.66
N SER A 11 -22.78 30.08 -4.31
CA SER A 11 -21.72 29.41 -5.07
C SER A 11 -20.55 28.91 -4.20
N LEU A 12 -20.56 29.16 -2.89
CA LEU A 12 -19.48 28.82 -1.96
C LEU A 12 -19.62 27.44 -1.26
N VAL A 13 -20.68 26.66 -1.53
CA VAL A 13 -20.96 25.44 -0.74
C VAL A 13 -20.59 24.13 -1.45
N ASN A 14 -20.11 24.14 -2.70
CA ASN A 14 -19.76 22.90 -3.40
C ASN A 14 -18.26 22.64 -3.50
N ALA A 15 -17.48 23.09 -2.52
CA ALA A 15 -16.20 22.47 -2.21
C ALA A 15 -16.47 21.22 -1.36
N CYS A 16 -17.12 20.22 -1.97
CA CYS A 16 -17.18 18.88 -1.41
C CYS A 16 -15.74 18.37 -1.38
N SER A 17 -15.10 18.57 -0.24
CA SER A 17 -13.78 18.08 0.09
C SER A 17 -13.67 16.65 -0.43
N THR A 18 -12.67 16.43 -1.29
CA THR A 18 -12.19 15.08 -1.57
C THR A 18 -11.63 14.60 -0.25
N LEU A 19 -12.51 14.02 0.57
CA LEU A 19 -12.17 13.30 1.78
C LEU A 19 -11.11 12.32 1.33
N VAL A 20 -9.86 12.63 1.69
CA VAL A 20 -8.82 11.64 1.78
C VAL A 20 -9.40 10.64 2.78
N THR A 21 -9.99 9.57 2.27
CA THR A 21 -10.48 8.46 3.07
C THR A 21 -9.25 7.81 3.66
N THR A 22 -8.74 8.39 4.75
CA THR A 22 -7.93 7.69 5.73
C THR A 22 -8.78 6.51 6.15
N TYR A 23 -8.45 5.32 5.64
CA TYR A 23 -9.13 4.11 6.02
C TYR A 23 -9.08 3.96 7.53
N ASN A 24 -10.25 4.11 8.14
CA ASN A 24 -10.50 3.76 9.50
C ASN A 24 -11.16 2.38 9.42
N PRO A 25 -10.46 1.28 9.76
CA PRO A 25 -11.14 -0.01 9.86
C PRO A 25 -12.36 0.18 10.77
N SER A 26 -13.51 -0.39 10.40
CA SER A 26 -14.75 -0.18 11.13
C SER A 26 -14.61 -0.54 12.62
N GLN A 27 -15.66 -0.27 13.40
CA GLN A 27 -15.77 -0.59 14.84
C GLN A 27 -15.58 -2.09 15.20
N ILE A 28 -15.15 -2.93 14.26
CA ILE A 28 -14.75 -4.31 14.44
C ILE A 28 -13.49 -4.39 15.29
N ALA A 29 -13.51 -5.26 16.30
CA ALA A 29 -12.34 -5.53 17.14
C ALA A 29 -11.13 -5.94 16.29
N HIS A 30 -9.94 -5.40 16.59
CA HIS A 30 -8.72 -5.65 15.82
C HIS A 30 -8.38 -7.14 15.67
N SER A 31 -8.76 -7.99 16.64
CA SER A 31 -8.58 -9.45 16.58
C SER A 31 -9.37 -10.13 15.45
N LYS A 32 -10.37 -9.46 14.88
CA LYS A 32 -11.18 -9.96 13.76
C LYS A 32 -10.75 -9.38 12.42
N LEU A 33 -9.85 -8.40 12.42
CA LEU A 33 -9.28 -7.82 11.20
C LEU A 33 -8.15 -8.73 10.69
N ALA A 34 -8.04 -8.83 9.38
CA ALA A 34 -6.84 -9.34 8.75
C ALA A 34 -5.71 -8.34 8.94
N LYS A 35 -4.49 -8.81 9.18
CA LYS A 35 -3.29 -7.96 9.30
C LYS A 35 -2.38 -8.22 8.11
N ILE A 36 -1.89 -7.18 7.45
CA ILE A 36 -0.81 -7.26 6.47
C ILE A 36 0.43 -6.61 7.09
N GLU A 37 1.48 -7.41 7.23
CA GLU A 37 2.78 -7.00 7.74
C GLU A 37 3.77 -6.84 6.59
N SER A 38 4.52 -5.74 6.61
CA SER A 38 5.73 -5.61 5.82
C SER A 38 6.93 -6.09 6.64
N HIS A 39 7.63 -7.12 6.17
CA HIS A 39 8.86 -7.57 6.81
C HIS A 39 10.06 -7.22 5.94
N ASN A 40 11.05 -6.54 6.53
CA ASN A 40 12.37 -6.39 5.93
C ASN A 40 13.20 -7.61 6.35
N ILE A 41 13.87 -8.26 5.39
CA ILE A 41 14.73 -9.41 5.69
C ILE A 41 16.00 -8.87 6.38
N PRO A 42 16.29 -9.24 7.64
CA PRO A 42 17.50 -8.80 8.31
C PRO A 42 18.74 -9.45 7.70
N GLY A 43 19.79 -8.67 7.45
CA GLY A 43 21.12 -9.18 7.05
C GLY A 43 21.48 -9.09 5.56
N GLU A 44 20.52 -8.83 4.66
CA GLU A 44 20.77 -8.73 3.22
C GLU A 44 20.67 -7.28 2.72
N GLY A 45 21.52 -6.36 3.20
CA GLY A 45 21.44 -4.94 2.83
C GLY A 45 20.04 -4.33 3.07
N PRO A 46 19.72 -3.15 2.50
CA PRO A 46 18.40 -2.56 2.64
C PRO A 46 17.40 -3.23 1.67
N VAL A 47 17.17 -4.53 1.79
CA VAL A 47 16.01 -5.18 1.16
C VAL A 47 14.77 -4.74 1.94
N PHE A 48 13.87 -4.01 1.28
CA PHE A 48 12.60 -3.60 1.86
C PHE A 48 11.43 -4.17 1.09
N ALA A 49 10.37 -4.51 1.82
CA ALA A 49 9.04 -4.76 1.29
C ALA A 49 8.10 -3.69 1.87
N SER A 50 7.28 -3.05 1.03
CA SER A 50 6.40 -1.97 1.49
C SER A 50 5.09 -1.94 0.72
N ILE A 51 3.99 -1.71 1.41
CA ILE A 51 2.68 -1.51 0.77
C ILE A 51 2.64 -0.10 0.20
N LEU A 52 2.22 0.00 -1.06
CA LEU A 52 2.01 1.27 -1.74
C LEU A 52 0.54 1.67 -1.68
N SER A 53 -0.35 0.73 -1.98
CA SER A 53 -1.79 0.93 -1.83
C SER A 53 -2.55 -0.38 -1.65
N VAL A 54 -3.74 -0.28 -1.08
CA VAL A 54 -4.74 -1.33 -1.01
C VAL A 54 -6.03 -0.77 -1.59
N SER A 55 -6.64 -1.48 -2.53
CA SER A 55 -7.90 -1.10 -3.16
C SER A 55 -8.92 -2.22 -3.02
N ASP A 56 -10.21 -1.87 -3.06
CA ASP A 56 -11.26 -2.87 -3.28
C ASP A 56 -11.21 -3.44 -4.71
N MET A 57 -12.06 -4.43 -5.00
CA MET A 57 -12.17 -5.02 -6.34
C MET A 57 -12.68 -4.04 -7.42
N LYS A 58 -13.22 -2.88 -7.03
CA LYS A 58 -13.65 -1.80 -7.93
C LYS A 58 -12.55 -0.74 -8.12
N LYS A 59 -11.35 -0.98 -7.60
CA LYS A 59 -10.19 -0.07 -7.62
C LYS A 59 -10.38 1.23 -6.82
N ASN A 60 -11.33 1.26 -5.89
CA ASN A 60 -11.39 2.35 -4.91
C ASN A 60 -10.26 2.14 -3.90
N ILE A 61 -9.41 3.16 -3.74
CA ILE A 61 -8.28 3.10 -2.81
C ILE A 61 -8.81 3.18 -1.40
N ILE A 62 -8.45 2.17 -0.62
CA ILE A 62 -8.77 2.04 0.78
C ILE A 62 -7.58 2.57 1.59
N VAL A 63 -6.39 2.04 1.35
CA VAL A 63 -5.18 2.47 2.04
C VAL A 63 -4.16 2.99 1.02
N GLY A 64 -3.51 4.11 1.33
CA GLY A 64 -2.49 4.73 0.49
C GLY A 64 -3.01 5.88 -0.36
N ASP A 65 -2.17 6.34 -1.30
CA ASP A 65 -2.42 7.56 -2.07
C ASP A 65 -2.68 7.25 -3.56
N LYS A 66 -3.51 8.08 -4.21
CA LYS A 66 -3.96 7.86 -5.60
C LYS A 66 -2.89 8.20 -6.64
N LYS A 67 -1.87 8.99 -6.26
CA LYS A 67 -0.82 9.42 -7.18
C LYS A 67 0.30 8.37 -7.26
N LEU A 68 0.18 7.47 -8.24
CA LEU A 68 1.26 6.59 -8.70
C LEU A 68 2.40 7.35 -9.40
N THR A 69 2.22 8.64 -9.68
CA THR A 69 3.17 9.49 -10.40
C THR A 69 3.98 10.36 -9.42
N GLY A 70 5.23 9.94 -9.15
CA GLY A 70 6.27 10.84 -8.65
C GLY A 70 6.75 10.65 -7.20
N GLY A 71 6.32 9.61 -6.49
CA GLY A 71 6.92 9.27 -5.19
C GLY A 71 5.91 8.73 -4.19
N LEU A 72 5.50 7.47 -4.36
CA LEU A 72 4.79 6.77 -3.29
C LEU A 72 5.76 6.57 -2.13
N LYS A 73 5.51 7.26 -1.03
CA LYS A 73 6.22 7.00 0.22
C LYS A 73 5.75 5.62 0.71
N PRO A 74 6.67 4.67 0.95
CA PRO A 74 6.31 3.36 1.47
C PRO A 74 5.55 3.50 2.78
N ILE A 75 4.39 2.87 2.88
CA ILE A 75 3.65 2.78 4.14
C ILE A 75 4.33 1.67 4.93
N MET A 76 5.13 2.06 5.92
CA MET A 76 5.85 1.13 6.80
C MET A 76 4.97 0.54 7.93
N LYS A 77 3.65 0.77 7.90
CA LYS A 77 2.76 0.37 9.00
C LYS A 77 1.96 -0.88 8.64
N ASP A 78 1.75 -1.71 9.65
CA ASP A 78 0.77 -2.79 9.65
C ASP A 78 -0.57 -2.27 9.14
N ILE A 79 -1.10 -2.91 8.10
CA ILE A 79 -2.43 -2.60 7.57
C ILE A 79 -3.40 -3.61 8.13
N TYR A 80 -4.46 -3.12 8.76
CA TYR A 80 -5.59 -3.95 9.15
C TYR A 80 -6.65 -3.88 8.06
N LEU A 81 -7.28 -4.99 7.71
CA LEU A 81 -8.33 -5.06 6.71
C LEU A 81 -9.51 -5.87 7.25
N GLU A 82 -10.72 -5.50 6.85
CA GLU A 82 -11.87 -6.36 7.08
C GLU A 82 -11.78 -7.64 6.21
N PRO A 83 -12.49 -8.71 6.55
CA PRO A 83 -12.57 -9.88 5.69
C PRO A 83 -13.14 -9.49 4.31
N GLY A 84 -12.43 -9.79 3.23
CA GLY A 84 -12.80 -9.30 1.91
C GLY A 84 -11.79 -9.63 0.82
N LYS A 85 -12.12 -9.24 -0.41
CA LYS A 85 -11.21 -9.32 -1.56
C LYS A 85 -10.64 -7.94 -1.87
N TYR A 86 -9.32 -7.88 -1.94
CA TYR A 86 -8.58 -6.65 -2.14
C TYR A 86 -7.55 -6.81 -3.25
N ILE A 87 -7.18 -5.69 -3.85
CA ILE A 87 -6.04 -5.56 -4.74
C ILE A 87 -4.95 -4.84 -3.94
N VAL A 88 -3.84 -5.52 -3.69
CA VAL A 88 -2.71 -4.97 -2.93
C VAL A 88 -1.60 -4.65 -3.92
N VAL A 89 -1.18 -3.39 -3.95
CA VAL A 89 -0.02 -2.92 -4.70
C VAL A 89 1.10 -2.68 -3.70
N PHE A 90 2.23 -3.34 -3.92
CA PHE A 90 3.38 -3.23 -3.03
C PHE A 90 4.66 -3.23 -3.83
N ARG A 91 5.72 -2.75 -3.18
CA ARG A 91 7.06 -2.62 -3.73
C ARG A 91 8.02 -3.45 -2.91
N CYS A 92 8.95 -4.08 -3.61
CA CYS A 92 10.11 -4.74 -3.03
C CYS A 92 11.34 -4.28 -3.76
N GLY A 93 12.44 -4.16 -3.05
CA GLY A 93 13.69 -3.81 -3.69
C GLY A 93 14.79 -3.54 -2.71
N THR A 94 15.94 -3.23 -3.30
CA THR A 94 17.11 -2.65 -2.65
C THR A 94 17.31 -1.22 -3.15
N ASP A 95 18.44 -0.62 -2.77
CA ASP A 95 18.86 0.66 -3.33
C ASP A 95 19.04 0.59 -4.86
N SER A 96 19.46 -0.56 -5.38
CA SER A 96 19.84 -0.74 -6.80
C SER A 96 18.75 -1.35 -7.68
N VAL A 97 17.86 -2.18 -7.13
CA VAL A 97 16.83 -2.89 -7.92
C VAL A 97 15.49 -2.79 -7.22
N ARG A 98 14.43 -2.54 -7.98
CA ARG A 98 13.07 -2.39 -7.46
C ARG A 98 12.09 -3.13 -8.36
N ALA A 99 11.12 -3.80 -7.73
CA ALA A 99 9.95 -4.37 -8.38
C ALA A 99 8.69 -3.85 -7.71
N ILE A 100 7.67 -3.60 -8.52
CA ILE A 100 6.31 -3.30 -8.07
C ILE A 100 5.42 -4.42 -8.58
N SER A 101 4.55 -4.94 -7.73
CA SER A 101 3.59 -5.97 -8.12
C SER A 101 2.23 -5.66 -7.51
N GLU A 102 1.21 -6.01 -8.29
CA GLU A 102 -0.19 -6.01 -7.91
C GLU A 102 -0.62 -7.47 -7.69
N GLN A 103 -1.20 -7.78 -6.54
CA GLN A 103 -1.75 -9.11 -6.25
C GLN A 103 -3.13 -9.02 -5.62
N ALA A 104 -4.01 -9.93 -6.02
CA ALA A 104 -5.30 -10.11 -5.35
C ALA A 104 -5.08 -10.82 -4.01
N LEU A 105 -5.66 -10.27 -2.95
CA LEU A 105 -5.65 -10.83 -1.60
C LEU A 105 -7.07 -11.12 -1.14
N GLN A 106 -7.34 -12.37 -0.76
CA GLN A 106 -8.52 -12.74 0.01
C GLN A 106 -8.18 -12.64 1.50
N ALA A 107 -8.47 -11.49 2.11
CA ALA A 107 -8.32 -11.28 3.54
C ALA A 107 -9.38 -12.08 4.30
N LYS A 108 -8.94 -12.92 5.23
CA LYS A 108 -9.80 -13.70 6.13
C LYS A 108 -9.75 -13.11 7.54
N SER A 109 -10.84 -13.28 8.29
CA SER A 109 -10.95 -12.73 9.65
C SER A 109 -9.85 -13.27 10.57
N GLY A 110 -9.17 -12.34 11.27
CA GLY A 110 -8.12 -12.65 12.26
C GLY A 110 -6.84 -13.25 11.69
N LYS A 111 -6.67 -13.29 10.36
CA LYS A 111 -5.48 -13.85 9.70
C LYS A 111 -4.40 -12.79 9.50
N THR A 112 -3.14 -13.22 9.59
CA THR A 112 -2.00 -12.36 9.29
C THR A 112 -1.36 -12.78 7.98
N TYR A 113 -0.99 -11.79 7.19
CA TYR A 113 -0.33 -11.95 5.90
C TYR A 113 1.00 -11.20 5.93
N ARG A 114 2.05 -11.85 5.45
CA ARG A 114 3.38 -11.27 5.35
C ARG A 114 3.72 -10.96 3.90
N LEU A 115 4.22 -9.75 3.66
CA LEU A 115 4.87 -9.41 2.40
C LEU A 115 6.32 -9.88 2.42
N GLU A 116 6.67 -10.70 1.45
CA GLU A 116 8.00 -11.26 1.27
C GLU A 116 8.63 -10.69 0.00
N CYS A 117 9.84 -10.14 0.15
CA CYS A 117 10.70 -9.75 -0.95
C CYS A 117 11.69 -10.89 -1.20
N ILE A 118 11.54 -11.60 -2.33
CA ILE A 118 12.34 -12.77 -2.67
C ILE A 118 13.37 -12.33 -3.72
N ILE A 119 14.66 -12.43 -3.42
CA ILE A 119 15.71 -12.23 -4.44
C ILE A 119 15.73 -13.45 -5.35
N THR A 120 15.56 -13.24 -6.65
CA THR A 120 15.50 -14.32 -7.65
C THR A 120 16.74 -14.40 -8.52
N GLU A 121 17.54 -13.33 -8.57
CA GLU A 121 18.82 -13.31 -9.27
C GLU A 121 19.76 -12.34 -8.54
N THR A 122 21.01 -12.74 -8.33
CA THR A 122 22.10 -11.87 -7.87
C THR A 122 23.14 -11.68 -8.98
N LYS A 123 23.91 -10.59 -8.88
CA LYS A 123 25.09 -10.33 -9.69
C LYS A 123 26.25 -10.08 -8.75
N SER A 124 27.34 -10.84 -8.89
CA SER A 124 28.53 -10.61 -8.08
C SER A 124 29.12 -9.23 -8.36
N GLY A 125 29.21 -8.42 -7.31
CA GLY A 125 29.89 -7.13 -7.33
C GLY A 125 31.38 -7.34 -7.10
N ILE A 126 32.21 -6.64 -7.89
CA ILE A 126 33.68 -6.75 -7.84
C ILE A 126 34.24 -6.37 -6.44
N PHE A 127 33.49 -5.59 -5.64
CA PHE A 127 33.95 -5.08 -4.34
C PHE A 127 32.94 -5.22 -3.18
N SER A 128 31.74 -5.75 -3.41
CA SER A 128 30.62 -5.62 -2.46
C SER A 128 29.77 -6.88 -2.28
N GLY A 129 30.28 -8.05 -2.68
CA GLY A 129 29.52 -9.30 -2.64
C GLY A 129 28.39 -9.34 -3.68
N ASP A 130 27.51 -10.33 -3.55
CA ASP A 130 26.39 -10.53 -4.46
C ASP A 130 25.32 -9.44 -4.31
N ILE A 131 25.08 -8.70 -5.38
CA ILE A 131 24.09 -7.61 -5.44
C ILE A 131 22.79 -8.16 -6.04
N PRO A 132 21.62 -7.92 -5.43
CA PRO A 132 20.35 -8.33 -6.03
C PRO A 132 20.15 -7.70 -7.41
N LYS A 133 19.93 -8.54 -8.42
CA LYS A 133 19.69 -8.17 -9.83
C LYS A 133 18.23 -8.31 -10.22
N ARG A 134 17.52 -9.29 -9.65
CA ARG A 134 16.06 -9.40 -9.74
C ARG A 134 15.46 -9.78 -8.39
N VAL A 135 14.28 -9.24 -8.16
CA VAL A 135 13.46 -9.55 -7.00
C VAL A 135 12.05 -9.87 -7.45
N ARG A 136 11.39 -10.79 -6.74
CA ARG A 136 9.98 -11.13 -6.88
C ARG A 136 9.29 -10.87 -5.54
N LEU A 137 7.99 -10.64 -5.62
CA LEU A 137 7.16 -10.43 -4.46
C LEU A 137 6.15 -11.56 -4.25
N LYS A 138 5.88 -11.84 -2.98
CA LYS A 138 4.87 -12.81 -2.57
C LYS A 138 4.14 -12.29 -1.33
N ILE A 139 2.84 -12.55 -1.27
CA ILE A 139 2.05 -12.45 -0.04
C ILE A 139 1.84 -13.88 0.48
N SER A 140 2.19 -14.13 1.74
CA SER A 140 2.04 -15.43 2.39
C SER A 140 1.14 -15.28 3.64
N GLU A 141 0.15 -16.16 3.82
CA GLU A 141 -0.57 -16.28 5.12
C GLU A 141 0.37 -16.94 6.13
N ILE A 142 0.43 -16.44 7.37
CA ILE A 142 1.27 -16.97 8.46
C ILE A 142 0.43 -17.45 9.65
#